data_AF-A0A6N7H8T6-F1
#
_entry.id   AF-A0A6N7H8T6-F1
#
_cell.length_a   1.000
_cell.length_b   1.000
_cell.length_c   1.000
_cell.angle_alpha   90.00
_cell.angle_beta   90.00
_cell.angle_gamma   90.00
#
_symmetry.space_group_name_H-M   'P 1'
#
loop_
_entity.id
_entity.type
_entity.pdbx_description
1 polymer ?
#
loop_
_entity_poly.entity_id
_entity_poly.type
_entity_poly.pdbx_seq_one_letter_code
_entity_poly.pdbx_strand_id
1 'polypeptide(L)'
;MAYVGGPRRFGWPGGDLTWQPAEGQTDEDRPQVPAAQVAREREAIRAAADELLAGVSQGEIVRAWNKEGLWTVTGLPWTAKGLRLMMLRATNAGLIEQDDKFVSRIPGEPIIDPEVFERLRSMYKGRSRGRPIGERYVGTGILRCAVCGHTLSAVAHQPRLDSPTALADLHVCRSVGSA
;
A
#
# COMPACT_ATOMS: atom_id res chain seq x y z
N MET A 1 27.67 -5.58 -3.81
CA MET A 1 26.33 -5.31 -4.37
C MET A 1 25.84 -3.99 -3.80
N ALA A 2 25.93 -2.91 -4.57
CA ALA A 2 25.73 -1.55 -4.06
C ALA A 2 24.27 -1.11 -4.25
N TYR A 3 23.50 -1.09 -3.17
CA TYR A 3 22.33 -0.24 -3.07
C TYR A 3 22.85 1.19 -2.79
N VAL A 4 22.50 2.13 -3.67
CA VAL A 4 22.96 3.52 -3.63
C VAL A 4 22.16 4.27 -2.55
N GLY A 5 22.85 4.67 -1.49
CA GLY A 5 22.52 5.79 -0.57
C GLY A 5 21.09 5.89 -0.04
N GLY A 6 20.91 5.59 1.25
CA GLY A 6 19.69 5.89 2.01
C GLY A 6 19.42 4.88 3.13
N PRO A 7 18.40 5.12 3.98
CA PRO A 7 18.03 4.20 5.05
C PRO A 7 17.74 2.79 4.50
N ARG A 8 18.09 1.76 5.30
CA ARG A 8 17.91 0.34 4.96
C ARG A 8 16.46 0.05 4.57
N ARG A 9 16.27 -0.81 3.56
CA ARG A 9 14.96 -1.33 3.15
C ARG A 9 14.79 -2.79 3.57
N PHE A 10 13.55 -3.18 3.86
CA PHE A 10 13.19 -4.56 4.18
C PHE A 10 13.52 -5.48 2.99
N GLY A 11 14.20 -6.59 3.23
CA GLY A 11 14.71 -7.51 2.20
C GLY A 11 16.06 -7.11 1.59
N TRP A 12 16.66 -6.01 2.06
CA TRP A 12 17.94 -5.50 1.56
C TRP A 12 19.00 -5.39 2.68
N PRO A 13 20.29 -5.60 2.35
CA PRO A 13 21.38 -5.32 3.28
C PRO A 13 21.42 -3.84 3.68
N GLY A 14 21.97 -3.56 4.86
CA GLY A 14 22.19 -2.21 5.36
C GLY A 14 22.36 -2.19 6.89
N GLY A 15 22.64 -1.00 7.42
CA GLY A 15 22.74 -0.79 8.86
C GLY A 15 21.43 -1.08 9.58
N ASP A 16 21.53 -1.58 10.80
CA ASP A 16 20.39 -1.83 11.67
C ASP A 16 19.77 -0.51 12.17
N LEU A 17 18.55 -0.22 11.75
CA LEU A 17 17.83 0.99 12.16
C LEU A 17 17.21 0.88 13.56
N THR A 18 17.21 -0.31 14.16
CA THR A 18 16.75 -0.54 15.53
C THR A 18 17.86 -0.41 16.56
N TRP A 19 19.11 -0.37 16.09
CA TRP A 19 20.29 -0.16 16.94
C TRP A 19 20.25 1.21 17.61
N GLN A 20 20.56 1.23 18.90
CA GLN A 20 20.70 2.44 19.70
C GLN A 20 22.17 2.61 20.10
N PRO A 21 22.79 3.77 19.81
CA PRO A 21 24.18 4.02 20.17
C PRO A 21 24.36 4.08 21.68
N ALA A 22 25.39 3.42 22.19
CA ALA A 22 25.88 3.64 23.55
C ALA A 22 26.64 4.99 23.65
N GLU A 23 26.96 5.40 24.87
CA GLU A 23 27.74 6.62 25.11
C GLU A 23 29.06 6.60 24.32
N GLY A 24 29.30 7.61 23.50
CA GLY A 24 30.48 7.73 22.65
C GLY A 24 30.41 7.04 21.29
N GLN A 25 29.33 6.32 20.98
CA GLN A 25 29.11 5.71 19.66
C GLN A 25 28.38 6.67 18.72
N THR A 26 28.75 6.63 17.43
CA THR A 26 28.17 7.48 16.38
C THR A 26 27.47 6.62 15.31
N ASP A 27 26.82 7.26 14.32
CA ASP A 27 26.07 6.54 13.27
C ASP A 27 26.96 5.58 12.46
N GLU A 28 28.26 5.88 12.38
CA GLU A 28 29.29 5.08 11.75
C GLU A 28 29.51 3.71 12.43
N ASP A 29 29.21 3.60 13.73
CA ASP A 29 29.33 2.35 14.49
C ASP A 29 28.12 1.43 14.31
N ARG A 30 27.10 1.88 13.57
CA ARG A 30 25.88 1.10 13.38
C ARG A 30 26.19 -0.27 12.76
N PRO A 31 25.85 -1.39 13.44
CA PRO A 31 26.11 -2.72 12.92
C PRO A 31 25.27 -2.99 11.67
N GLN A 32 25.83 -3.80 10.78
CA GLN A 32 25.08 -4.30 9.62
C GLN A 32 24.13 -5.41 10.04
N VAL A 33 22.95 -5.44 9.44
CA VAL A 33 21.99 -6.50 9.70
C VAL A 33 22.52 -7.85 9.20
N PRO A 34 22.41 -8.94 9.99
CA PRO A 34 22.92 -10.25 9.61
C PRO A 34 22.33 -10.75 8.27
N ALA A 35 23.15 -11.40 7.46
CA ALA A 35 22.73 -11.96 6.17
C ALA A 35 21.55 -12.94 6.29
N ALA A 36 21.50 -13.71 7.39
CA ALA A 36 20.39 -14.63 7.68
C ALA A 36 19.05 -13.89 7.85
N GLN A 37 19.06 -12.73 8.50
CA GLN A 37 17.87 -11.89 8.63
C GLN A 37 17.44 -11.35 7.27
N VAL A 38 18.38 -10.84 6.46
CA VAL A 38 18.08 -10.37 5.10
C VAL A 38 17.49 -11.50 4.24
N ALA A 39 18.02 -12.73 4.35
CA ALA A 39 17.48 -13.89 3.65
C ALA A 39 16.03 -14.21 4.08
N ARG A 40 15.75 -14.20 5.39
CA ARG A 40 14.39 -14.38 5.91
C ARG A 40 13.43 -13.32 5.38
N GLU A 41 13.84 -12.06 5.36
CA GLU A 41 13.02 -10.96 4.85
C GLU A 41 12.75 -11.09 3.34
N ARG A 42 13.76 -11.48 2.55
CA ARG A 42 13.60 -11.75 1.11
C ARG A 42 12.62 -12.88 0.85
N GLU A 43 12.69 -13.94 1.64
CA GLU A 43 11.77 -15.06 1.51
C GLU A 43 10.34 -14.68 1.87
N ALA A 44 10.15 -13.89 2.94
CA ALA A 44 8.84 -13.35 3.28
C ALA A 44 8.26 -12.49 2.15
N ILE A 45 9.07 -11.69 1.46
CA ILE A 45 8.62 -10.90 0.30
C ILE A 45 8.14 -11.82 -0.84
N ARG A 46 8.84 -12.92 -1.12
CA ARG A 46 8.42 -13.90 -2.15
C ARG A 46 7.13 -14.60 -1.77
N ALA A 47 7.07 -15.16 -0.56
CA ALA A 47 5.88 -15.83 -0.05
C ALA A 47 4.66 -14.90 -0.08
N ALA A 48 4.81 -13.64 0.36
CA ALA A 48 3.72 -12.67 0.29
C ALA A 48 3.31 -12.32 -1.14
N ALA A 49 4.22 -12.31 -2.12
CA ALA A 49 3.88 -12.13 -3.53
C ALA A 49 2.95 -13.25 -4.01
N ASP A 50 3.32 -14.49 -3.73
CA ASP A 50 2.56 -15.68 -4.13
C ASP A 50 1.21 -15.74 -3.42
N GLU A 51 1.17 -15.51 -2.12
CA GLU A 51 -0.07 -15.47 -1.31
C GLU A 51 -1.04 -14.39 -1.80
N LEU A 52 -0.54 -13.19 -2.09
CA LEU A 52 -1.38 -12.09 -2.60
C LEU A 52 -1.97 -12.44 -3.96
N LEU A 53 -1.19 -13.05 -4.86
CA LEU A 53 -1.66 -13.49 -6.17
C LEU A 53 -2.62 -14.68 -6.08
N ALA A 54 -2.48 -15.53 -5.05
CA ALA A 54 -3.41 -16.58 -4.70
C ALA A 54 -4.71 -16.07 -4.05
N GLY A 55 -4.79 -14.77 -3.74
CA GLY A 55 -6.00 -14.11 -3.22
C GLY A 55 -6.04 -13.96 -1.70
N VAL A 56 -4.97 -14.32 -0.97
CA VAL A 56 -4.86 -14.08 0.47
C VAL A 56 -4.94 -12.58 0.75
N SER A 57 -5.65 -12.20 1.81
CA SER A 57 -5.81 -10.79 2.13
C SER A 57 -4.53 -10.21 2.75
N GLN A 58 -4.22 -8.95 2.43
CA GLN A 58 -3.09 -8.23 3.06
C GLN A 58 -3.17 -8.25 4.61
N GLY A 59 -4.39 -8.23 5.15
CA GLY A 59 -4.61 -8.27 6.60
C GLY A 59 -4.21 -9.61 7.22
N GLU A 60 -4.40 -10.72 6.52
CA GLU A 60 -3.96 -12.05 7.00
C GLU A 60 -2.45 -12.15 7.02
N ILE A 61 -1.79 -11.76 5.94
CA ILE A 61 -0.32 -11.76 5.82
C ILE A 61 0.30 -10.89 6.94
N VAL A 62 -0.21 -9.67 7.12
CA VAL A 62 0.25 -8.76 8.18
C VAL A 62 0.04 -9.36 9.57
N ARG A 63 -1.10 -10.02 9.84
CA ARG A 63 -1.34 -10.67 11.13
C ARG A 63 -0.36 -11.82 11.37
N ALA A 64 -0.08 -12.63 10.36
CA ALA A 64 0.89 -13.72 10.45
C ALA A 64 2.29 -13.18 10.75
N TRP A 65 2.77 -12.20 9.97
CA TRP A 65 4.08 -11.58 10.18
C TRP A 65 4.23 -10.96 11.56
N ASN A 66 3.23 -10.21 12.02
CA ASN A 66 3.25 -9.59 13.34
C ASN A 66 3.26 -10.63 14.48
N LYS A 67 2.52 -11.74 14.31
CA LYS A 67 2.51 -12.85 15.26
C LYS A 67 3.87 -13.57 15.33
N GLU A 68 4.56 -13.69 14.19
CA GLU A 68 5.88 -14.30 14.06
C GLU A 68 7.05 -13.36 14.39
N GLY A 69 6.76 -12.14 14.85
CA GLY A 69 7.78 -11.14 15.16
C GLY A 69 8.57 -10.66 13.94
N LEU A 70 8.04 -10.80 12.73
CA LEU A 70 8.63 -10.24 11.51
C LEU A 70 8.21 -8.77 11.38
N TRP A 71 9.00 -7.87 11.97
CA TRP A 71 8.70 -6.44 12.01
C TRP A 71 9.26 -5.67 10.81
N THR A 72 8.90 -4.39 10.69
CA THR A 72 9.51 -3.50 9.70
C THR A 72 10.98 -3.23 10.02
N VAL A 73 11.72 -2.62 9.09
CA VAL A 73 13.14 -2.23 9.32
C VAL A 73 13.34 -1.29 10.52
N THR A 74 12.32 -0.54 10.91
CA THR A 74 12.35 0.36 12.07
C THR A 74 11.85 -0.31 13.36
N GLY A 75 11.62 -1.63 13.34
CA GLY A 75 11.13 -2.38 14.50
C GLY A 75 9.65 -2.18 14.84
N LEU A 76 8.84 -1.69 13.88
CA LEU A 76 7.40 -1.48 14.10
C LEU A 76 6.57 -2.65 13.53
N PRO A 77 5.36 -2.91 14.07
CA PRO A 77 4.46 -3.88 13.47
C PRO A 77 4.03 -3.46 12.07
N TRP A 78 3.78 -4.43 11.21
CA TRP A 78 3.27 -4.19 9.88
C TRP A 78 1.82 -3.70 9.91
N THR A 79 1.52 -2.86 8.93
CA THR A 79 0.15 -2.46 8.57
C THR A 79 -0.12 -2.88 7.13
N ALA A 80 -1.40 -3.09 6.76
CA ALA A 80 -1.74 -3.43 5.38
C ALA A 80 -1.26 -2.37 4.37
N LYS A 81 -1.36 -1.08 4.73
CA LYS A 81 -0.80 0.02 3.93
C LYS A 81 0.72 -0.11 3.78
N GLY A 82 1.44 -0.41 4.86
CA GLY A 82 2.88 -0.62 4.84
C GLY A 82 3.28 -1.79 3.96
N LEU A 83 2.58 -2.92 4.06
CA LEU A 83 2.79 -4.09 3.21
C LEU A 83 2.61 -3.72 1.74
N ARG A 84 1.50 -3.06 1.37
CA ARG A 84 1.25 -2.59 0.00
C ARG A 84 2.39 -1.71 -0.54
N LEU A 85 2.79 -0.69 0.24
CA LEU A 85 3.84 0.22 -0.19
C LEU A 85 5.19 -0.49 -0.36
N MET A 86 5.46 -1.50 0.45
CA MET A 86 6.66 -2.32 0.31
C MET A 86 6.61 -3.21 -0.93
N MET A 87 5.49 -3.92 -1.15
CA MET A 87 5.33 -4.83 -2.28
C MET A 87 5.36 -4.11 -3.64
N LEU A 88 4.95 -2.84 -3.69
CA LEU A 88 4.93 -2.03 -4.91
C LEU A 88 6.28 -1.34 -5.23
N ARG A 89 7.36 -1.63 -4.49
CA ARG A 89 8.68 -1.06 -4.80
C ARG A 89 9.28 -1.77 -6.01
N ALA A 90 9.53 -1.03 -7.08
CA ALA A 90 10.24 -1.51 -8.27
C ALA A 90 11.58 -2.20 -7.96
N THR A 91 12.25 -1.76 -6.88
CA THR A 91 13.50 -2.36 -6.42
C THR A 91 13.36 -3.84 -6.11
N ASN A 92 12.21 -4.32 -5.62
CA ASN A 92 12.00 -5.74 -5.32
C ASN A 92 12.08 -6.61 -6.58
N ALA A 93 11.75 -6.05 -7.74
CA ALA A 93 11.88 -6.66 -9.06
C ALA A 93 13.23 -6.37 -9.74
N GLY A 94 14.17 -5.76 -9.03
CA GLY A 94 15.44 -5.32 -9.62
C GLY A 94 15.25 -4.22 -10.66
N LEU A 95 14.17 -3.45 -10.60
CA LEU A 95 13.87 -2.37 -11.55
C LEU A 95 14.18 -1.00 -10.92
N ILE A 96 14.67 -0.08 -11.74
CA ILE A 96 14.85 1.33 -11.40
C ILE A 96 13.79 2.12 -12.18
N GLU A 97 12.89 2.79 -11.45
CA GLU A 97 11.90 3.71 -12.01
C GLU A 97 12.40 5.16 -11.86
N GLN A 98 12.30 5.95 -12.92
CA GLN A 98 12.30 7.42 -12.87
C GLN A 98 11.08 7.92 -13.64
N ASP A 99 10.36 8.90 -13.11
CA ASP A 99 9.20 9.53 -13.76
C ASP A 99 8.18 8.53 -14.34
N ASP A 100 7.83 7.51 -13.55
CA ASP A 100 6.92 6.41 -13.93
C ASP A 100 7.35 5.58 -15.15
N LYS A 101 8.62 5.70 -15.57
CA LYS A 101 9.24 4.91 -16.64
C LYS A 101 10.32 4.01 -16.06
N PHE A 102 10.34 2.76 -16.51
CA PHE A 102 11.43 1.83 -16.19
C PHE A 102 12.69 2.26 -16.95
N VAL A 103 13.69 2.73 -16.22
CA VAL A 103 14.92 3.30 -16.81
C VAL A 103 16.01 2.24 -16.92
N SER A 104 16.13 1.35 -15.94
CA SER A 104 17.22 0.36 -15.91
C SER A 104 16.95 -0.78 -14.92
N ARG A 105 17.84 -1.79 -14.93
CA ARG A 105 17.85 -2.88 -13.94
C ARG A 105 18.94 -2.63 -12.89
N ILE A 106 18.62 -2.91 -11.63
CA ILE A 106 19.57 -2.90 -10.53
C ILE A 106 20.51 -4.11 -10.70
N PRO A 107 21.83 -3.95 -10.49
CA PRO A 107 22.75 -5.08 -10.48
C PRO A 107 22.41 -6.07 -9.34
N GLY A 108 22.15 -7.32 -9.69
CA GLY A 108 21.93 -8.42 -8.74
C GLY A 108 20.64 -9.19 -8.99
N GLU A 109 20.46 -10.27 -8.22
CA GLU A 109 19.27 -11.11 -8.32
C GLU A 109 18.05 -10.40 -7.71
N PRO A 110 16.97 -10.20 -8.49
CA PRO A 110 15.75 -9.60 -7.97
C PRO A 110 15.16 -10.45 -6.83
N ILE A 111 14.39 -9.82 -5.94
CA ILE A 111 13.70 -10.56 -4.87
C ILE A 111 12.52 -11.33 -5.46
N ILE A 112 11.75 -10.66 -6.31
CA ILE A 112 10.59 -11.18 -7.03
C ILE A 112 10.87 -11.06 -8.53
N ASP A 113 10.45 -12.04 -9.32
CA ASP A 113 10.54 -11.95 -10.79
C ASP A 113 9.80 -10.69 -11.32
N PRO A 114 10.37 -9.93 -12.28
CA PRO A 114 9.71 -8.77 -12.87
C PRO A 114 8.29 -9.02 -13.39
N GLU A 115 8.00 -10.20 -13.94
CA GLU A 115 6.67 -10.59 -14.41
C GLU A 115 5.68 -10.73 -13.25
N VAL A 116 6.10 -11.37 -12.16
CA VAL A 116 5.31 -11.51 -10.93
C VAL A 116 5.04 -10.13 -10.32
N PHE A 117 6.03 -9.23 -10.34
CA PHE A 117 5.86 -7.86 -9.88
C PHE A 117 4.84 -7.08 -10.71
N GLU A 118 4.85 -7.20 -12.04
CA GLU A 118 3.86 -6.52 -12.88
C GLU A 118 2.45 -7.06 -12.66
N ARG A 119 2.30 -8.38 -12.44
CA ARG A 119 1.03 -9.00 -12.03
C ARG A 119 0.53 -8.45 -10.70
N LEU A 120 1.42 -8.32 -9.70
CA LEU A 120 1.10 -7.68 -8.41
C LEU A 120 0.66 -6.23 -8.60
N ARG A 121 1.40 -5.45 -9.38
CA ARG A 121 1.07 -4.04 -9.67
C ARG A 121 -0.31 -3.92 -10.33
N SER A 122 -0.59 -4.79 -11.29
CA SER A 122 -1.89 -4.87 -11.97
C SER A 122 -3.02 -5.25 -11.01
N MET A 123 -2.81 -6.23 -10.13
CA MET A 123 -3.76 -6.58 -9.08
C MET A 123 -4.08 -5.37 -8.18
N TYR A 124 -3.06 -4.63 -7.75
CA TYR A 124 -3.25 -3.43 -6.91
C TYR A 124 -3.94 -2.27 -7.64
N LYS A 125 -3.65 -2.07 -8.93
CA LYS A 125 -4.35 -1.08 -9.77
C LYS A 125 -5.83 -1.46 -9.95
N GLY A 126 -6.13 -2.73 -10.25
CA GLY A 126 -7.51 -3.22 -10.37
C GLY A 126 -8.31 -3.14 -9.06
N ARG A 127 -7.63 -3.08 -7.92
CA ARG A 127 -8.25 -2.96 -6.59
C ARG A 127 -8.68 -1.53 -6.24
N SER A 128 -8.43 -0.52 -7.08
CA SER A 128 -9.09 0.79 -6.97
C SER A 128 -10.56 0.71 -7.42
N ARG A 129 -11.32 -0.23 -6.84
CA ARG A 129 -12.77 -0.21 -6.94
C ARG A 129 -13.20 1.03 -6.15
N GLY A 130 -13.97 1.90 -6.80
CA GLY A 130 -14.53 3.10 -6.17
C GLY A 130 -15.26 2.76 -4.87
N ARG A 131 -15.65 3.82 -4.14
CA ARG A 131 -16.35 3.73 -2.85
C ARG A 131 -17.31 2.53 -2.83
N PRO A 132 -17.21 1.61 -1.85
CA PRO A 132 -18.10 0.46 -1.78
C PRO A 132 -19.55 0.94 -1.86
N ILE A 133 -20.35 0.28 -2.70
CA ILE A 133 -21.77 0.57 -2.83
C ILE A 133 -22.38 0.25 -1.47
N GLY A 134 -22.66 1.28 -0.68
CA GLY A 134 -23.39 1.10 0.57
C GLY A 134 -24.82 0.68 0.25
N GLU A 135 -25.36 -0.30 0.96
CA GLU A 135 -26.73 -0.81 0.78
C GLU A 135 -27.78 0.31 0.85
N ARG A 136 -27.48 1.37 1.62
CA ARG A 136 -28.36 2.52 1.84
C ARG A 136 -28.34 3.57 0.72
N TYR A 137 -27.26 3.64 -0.06
CA TYR A 137 -27.04 4.72 -1.03
C TYR A 137 -26.57 4.15 -2.37
N VAL A 138 -27.45 3.35 -2.97
CA VAL A 138 -27.26 2.74 -4.28
C VAL A 138 -27.18 3.84 -5.33
N GLY A 139 -26.06 3.91 -6.07
CA GLY A 139 -25.86 4.89 -7.14
C GLY A 139 -24.85 6.00 -6.85
N THR A 140 -24.35 6.11 -5.62
CA THR A 140 -23.24 7.02 -5.30
C THR A 140 -22.00 6.62 -6.11
N GLY A 141 -21.42 7.58 -6.84
CA GLY A 141 -20.27 7.30 -7.70
C GLY A 141 -20.62 6.87 -9.12
N ILE A 142 -21.90 6.56 -9.41
CA ILE A 142 -22.40 6.05 -10.69
C ILE A 142 -23.26 7.10 -11.40
N LEU A 143 -24.19 7.72 -10.66
CA LEU A 143 -25.09 8.73 -11.21
C LEU A 143 -24.32 9.99 -11.61
N ARG A 144 -24.69 10.58 -12.75
CA ARG A 144 -24.11 11.83 -13.26
C ARG A 144 -25.19 12.91 -13.34
N CYS A 145 -24.81 14.15 -13.03
CA CYS A 145 -25.68 15.31 -13.22
C CYS A 145 -25.90 15.53 -14.71
N ALA A 146 -27.17 15.61 -15.15
CA ALA A 146 -27.49 15.92 -16.53
C ALA A 146 -27.14 17.36 -16.95
N VAL A 147 -26.92 18.26 -15.99
CA VAL A 147 -26.59 19.67 -16.24
C VAL A 147 -25.08 19.89 -16.32
N CYS A 148 -24.30 19.38 -15.36
CA CYS A 148 -22.86 19.64 -15.27
C CYS A 148 -21.96 18.40 -15.50
N GLY A 149 -22.54 17.20 -15.65
CA GLY A 149 -21.79 15.96 -15.89
C GLY A 149 -21.06 15.38 -14.67
N HIS A 150 -20.99 16.10 -13.55
CA HIS A 150 -20.35 15.63 -12.33
C HIS A 150 -21.08 14.45 -11.68
N THR A 151 -20.31 13.61 -11.02
CA THR A 151 -20.83 12.46 -10.29
C THR A 151 -21.64 12.91 -9.06
N LEU A 152 -22.87 12.42 -8.95
CA LEU A 152 -23.73 12.71 -7.81
C LEU A 152 -23.28 11.93 -6.57
N SER A 153 -23.39 12.58 -5.42
CA SER A 153 -23.11 11.97 -4.12
C SER A 153 -24.39 11.81 -3.34
N ALA A 154 -24.58 10.67 -2.69
CA ALA A 154 -25.63 10.58 -1.72
C ALA A 154 -25.34 11.46 -0.49
N VAL A 155 -26.39 12.08 0.02
CA VAL A 155 -26.38 12.79 1.30
C VAL A 155 -27.34 12.08 2.23
N ALA A 156 -26.89 11.87 3.47
CA ALA A 156 -27.78 11.43 4.52
C ALA A 156 -28.65 12.62 4.92
N HIS A 157 -29.86 12.70 4.40
CA HIS A 157 -30.87 13.54 5.03
C HIS A 157 -31.20 12.86 6.37
N GLN A 158 -30.85 13.47 7.51
CA GLN A 158 -31.59 13.15 8.73
C GLN A 158 -33.02 13.64 8.46
N PRO A 159 -34.04 12.77 8.47
CA PRO A 159 -35.40 13.24 8.36
C PRO A 159 -35.66 14.11 9.59
N ARG A 160 -35.90 15.40 9.37
CA ARG A 160 -36.71 16.17 10.33
C ARG A 160 -38.08 15.50 10.29
N LEU A 161 -38.58 15.06 11.44
CA LEU A 161 -39.81 14.25 11.59
C LEU A 161 -41.08 14.95 11.08
N ASP A 162 -40.95 16.18 10.60
CA ASP A 162 -41.97 17.19 10.39
C ASP A 162 -42.05 17.70 8.93
N SER A 163 -41.43 17.02 7.94
CA SER A 163 -41.55 17.39 6.52
C SER A 163 -42.10 16.26 5.63
N PRO A 164 -43.17 16.49 4.84
CA PRO A 164 -43.78 15.48 3.96
C PRO A 164 -42.93 15.11 2.73
N THR A 165 -41.75 15.71 2.55
CA THR A 165 -40.88 15.54 1.37
C THR A 165 -39.64 14.68 1.63
N ALA A 166 -39.66 13.82 2.65
CA ALA A 166 -38.48 13.07 3.12
C ALA A 166 -37.94 11.98 2.16
N LEU A 167 -38.51 11.82 0.96
CA LEU A 167 -38.11 10.80 -0.02
C LEU A 167 -37.45 11.32 -1.30
N ALA A 168 -37.39 12.64 -1.54
CA ALA A 168 -37.05 13.14 -2.88
C ALA A 168 -35.54 13.22 -3.20
N ASP A 169 -34.68 13.57 -2.24
CA ASP A 169 -33.29 13.97 -2.57
C ASP A 169 -32.21 13.10 -1.92
N LEU A 170 -32.13 11.83 -2.34
CA LEU A 170 -31.09 10.92 -1.86
C LEU A 170 -29.71 11.23 -2.47
N HIS A 171 -29.65 11.83 -3.67
CA HIS A 171 -28.42 12.09 -4.43
C HIS A 171 -28.36 13.54 -4.90
N VAL A 172 -27.36 14.29 -4.41
CA VAL A 172 -27.19 15.71 -4.71
C VAL A 172 -25.92 15.98 -5.50
N CYS A 173 -26.01 17.00 -6.35
CA CYS A 173 -24.87 17.56 -7.06
C CYS A 173 -24.27 18.69 -6.21
N ARG A 174 -23.05 18.51 -5.68
CA ARG A 174 -22.38 19.55 -4.85
C ARG A 174 -21.69 20.65 -5.65
N SER A 175 -21.68 20.59 -6.97
CA SER A 175 -21.07 21.64 -7.81
C SER A 175 -22.00 22.82 -8.08
N VAL A 176 -23.30 22.65 -7.80
CA VAL A 176 -24.25 23.77 -7.71
C VAL A 176 -24.23 24.20 -6.25
N GLY A 177 -23.34 25.14 -5.93
CA GLY A 177 -23.43 25.85 -4.66
C GLY A 177 -24.79 26.51 -4.56
N SER A 178 -25.43 26.36 -3.41
CA SER A 178 -26.63 27.10 -3.01
C SER A 178 -26.49 28.59 -3.36
N ALA A 179 -27.37 29.05 -4.25
CA ALA A 179 -27.79 30.44 -4.34
C ALA A 179 -29.00 30.65 -3.43
#